data_AF-A0A1L7W6K1-F1
#
_entry.id   AF-A0A1L7W6K1-F1
#
_cell.length_a   1.000
_cell.length_b   1.000
_cell.length_c   1.000
_cell.angle_alpha   90.00
_cell.angle_beta   90.00
_cell.angle_gamma   90.00
#
_symmetry.space_group_name_H-M   'P 1'
#
loop_
_entity.id
_entity.type
_entity.pdbx_description
1 polymer ?
#
loop_
_entity_poly.entity_id
_entity_poly.type
_entity_poly.pdbx_seq_one_letter_code
_entity_poly.pdbx_strand_id
1 'polypeptide(L)'
;MKISFVPLALVAALAGFGEARNCTPKLDHCGHFLLDIGKYYTTISDELTRATKATCFKKNQINDALFSCGPNGTIKFKKYCKNGCQVGAMGKHDYCWT
;
A
#
# COMPACT_ATOMS: atom_id res chain seq x y z
N MET A 1 8.60 6.74 62.07
CA MET A 1 8.65 6.21 60.69
C MET A 1 7.26 5.82 60.22
N LYS A 2 6.73 6.44 59.17
CA LYS A 2 6.00 5.75 58.09
C LYS A 2 5.72 6.78 56.97
N ILE A 3 6.48 6.69 55.89
CA ILE A 3 6.25 7.50 54.68
C ILE A 3 5.13 6.76 53.92
N SER A 4 3.98 7.42 53.77
CA SER A 4 2.86 6.86 53.02
C SER A 4 3.05 7.20 51.54
N PHE A 5 3.37 6.17 50.74
CA PHE A 5 3.59 6.30 49.30
C PHE A 5 2.25 6.23 48.56
N VAL A 6 1.93 7.26 47.78
CA VAL A 6 0.81 7.25 46.83
C VAL A 6 1.31 6.68 45.50
N PRO A 7 0.64 5.68 44.89
CA PRO A 7 1.13 5.07 43.65
C PRO A 7 0.86 6.02 42.47
N LEU A 8 1.90 6.27 41.68
CA LEU A 8 1.81 6.97 40.41
C LEU A 8 1.19 6.02 39.38
N ALA A 9 -0.06 6.23 38.99
CA ALA A 9 -0.69 5.46 37.93
C ALA A 9 -0.07 5.84 36.58
N LEU A 10 0.75 4.94 36.03
CA LEU A 10 1.37 5.09 34.71
C LEU A 10 0.32 4.75 33.63
N VAL A 11 -0.26 5.76 32.99
CA VAL A 11 -1.17 5.55 31.85
C VAL A 11 -0.32 5.20 30.63
N ALA A 12 -0.23 3.91 30.30
CA ALA A 12 0.39 3.45 29.06
C ALA A 12 -0.50 3.84 27.87
N ALA A 13 -0.13 4.89 27.15
CA ALA A 13 -0.75 5.25 25.88
C ALA A 13 -0.35 4.20 24.82
N LEU A 14 -1.23 3.24 24.56
CA LEU A 14 -1.14 2.36 23.39
C LEU A 14 -1.46 3.21 22.15
N ALA A 15 -0.45 3.86 21.57
CA ALA A 15 -0.57 4.42 20.23
C ALA A 15 -0.85 3.24 19.28
N GLY A 16 -2.06 3.17 18.73
CA GLY A 16 -2.42 2.20 17.70
C GLY A 16 -1.60 2.48 16.45
N PHE A 17 -0.49 1.79 16.29
CA PHE A 17 0.22 1.75 15.01
C PHE A 17 -0.70 1.05 14.02
N GLY A 18 -1.25 1.81 13.07
CA GLY A 18 -1.89 1.21 11.90
C GLY A 18 -0.84 0.40 11.15
N GLU A 19 -0.87 -0.92 11.31
CA GLU A 19 -0.08 -1.86 10.51
C GLU A 19 -0.44 -1.62 9.04
N ALA A 20 0.54 -1.21 8.23
CA ALA A 20 0.37 -1.14 6.79
C ALA A 20 0.05 -2.56 6.29
N ARG A 21 -1.05 -2.72 5.55
CA ARG A 21 -1.47 -4.05 5.08
C ARG A 21 -0.70 -4.39 3.82
N ASN A 22 -0.23 -5.62 3.74
CA ASN A 22 0.31 -6.17 2.50
C ASN A 22 -0.82 -6.43 1.50
N CYS A 23 -0.54 -6.23 0.22
CA CYS A 23 -1.41 -6.67 -0.86
C CYS A 23 -1.62 -8.20 -0.78
N THR A 24 -2.76 -8.66 -1.29
CA THR A 24 -3.09 -10.09 -1.32
C THR A 24 -2.28 -10.79 -2.41
N PRO A 25 -1.43 -11.80 -2.07
CA PRO A 25 -0.61 -12.49 -3.05
C PRO A 25 -1.43 -13.14 -4.17
N LYS A 26 -0.85 -13.20 -5.38
CA LYS A 26 -1.46 -13.75 -6.61
C LYS A 26 -2.65 -12.95 -7.15
N LEU A 27 -3.02 -11.83 -6.55
CA LEU A 27 -3.98 -10.89 -7.12
C LEU A 27 -3.25 -9.72 -7.79
N ASP A 28 -3.93 -9.07 -8.72
CA ASP A 28 -3.50 -7.78 -9.26
C ASP A 28 -4.22 -6.66 -8.51
N HIS A 29 -3.53 -5.55 -8.28
CA HIS A 29 -4.04 -4.39 -7.55
C HIS A 29 -3.73 -3.10 -8.30
N CYS A 30 -4.68 -2.17 -8.28
CA CYS A 30 -4.49 -0.81 -8.74
C CYS A 30 -3.51 -0.07 -7.82
N GLY A 31 -2.69 0.81 -8.38
CA GLY A 31 -1.77 1.62 -7.60
C GLY A 31 -2.51 2.47 -6.55
N HIS A 32 -3.68 3.01 -6.87
CA HIS A 32 -4.47 3.76 -5.89
C HIS A 32 -4.96 2.89 -4.71
N PHE A 33 -5.32 1.62 -4.96
CA PHE A 33 -5.70 0.69 -3.89
C PHE A 33 -4.50 0.33 -3.01
N LEU A 34 -3.33 0.09 -3.63
CA LEU A 34 -2.09 -0.16 -2.89
C LEU A 34 -1.74 1.03 -1.97
N LEU A 35 -1.93 2.26 -2.44
CA LEU A 35 -1.72 3.46 -1.61
C LEU A 35 -2.72 3.58 -0.46
N ASP A 36 -3.94 3.06 -0.61
CA ASP A 36 -4.98 3.09 0.42
C ASP A 36 -4.70 2.06 1.54
N ILE A 37 -4.24 0.86 1.19
CA ILE A 37 -4.04 -0.21 2.16
C ILE A 37 -2.71 -0.13 2.92
N GLY A 38 -1.71 0.61 2.42
CA GLY A 38 -0.38 0.62 3.02
C GLY A 38 0.61 1.62 2.43
N LYS A 39 1.85 1.56 2.92
CA LYS A 39 2.94 2.47 2.54
C LYS A 39 3.60 2.06 1.21
N TYR A 40 2.80 1.97 0.15
CA TYR A 40 3.26 1.45 -1.16
C TYR A 40 3.90 2.48 -2.08
N TYR A 41 3.85 3.77 -1.76
CA TYR A 41 4.30 4.83 -2.68
C TYR A 41 5.75 4.65 -3.17
N THR A 42 6.68 4.36 -2.26
CA THR A 42 8.09 4.14 -2.60
C THR A 42 8.26 2.89 -3.45
N THR A 43 7.67 1.77 -3.05
CA THR A 43 7.72 0.51 -3.80
C THR A 43 7.13 0.66 -5.20
N ILE A 44 6.01 1.37 -5.36
CA ILE A 44 5.42 1.69 -6.66
C ILE A 44 6.39 2.52 -7.50
N SER A 45 6.95 3.58 -6.93
CA SER A 45 7.88 4.48 -7.65
C SER A 45 9.14 3.75 -8.11
N ASP A 46 9.72 2.90 -7.27
CA ASP A 46 10.87 2.06 -7.59
C ASP A 46 10.55 1.04 -8.67
N GLU A 47 9.37 0.42 -8.58
CA GLU A 47 8.89 -0.54 -9.56
C GLU A 47 8.69 0.09 -10.94
N LEU A 48 8.01 1.23 -10.99
CA LEU A 48 7.79 1.98 -12.22
C LEU A 48 9.12 2.49 -12.80
N THR A 49 10.05 2.95 -11.96
CA THR A 49 11.38 3.37 -12.39
C THR A 49 12.12 2.21 -13.03
N ARG A 50 12.10 1.03 -12.40
CA ARG A 50 12.76 -0.15 -12.93
C ARG A 50 12.18 -0.60 -14.26
N ALA A 51 10.85 -0.60 -14.37
CA ALA A 51 10.11 -1.07 -15.54
C ALA A 51 10.14 -0.08 -16.72
N THR A 52 10.11 1.23 -16.46
CA THR A 52 9.93 2.26 -17.50
C THR A 52 11.12 3.16 -17.73
N LYS A 53 12.12 3.13 -16.83
CA LYS A 53 13.30 4.02 -16.80
C LYS A 53 12.98 5.50 -16.54
N ALA A 54 11.71 5.86 -16.34
CA ALA A 54 11.33 7.19 -15.90
C ALA A 54 11.63 7.38 -14.41
N THR A 55 11.97 8.60 -13.99
CA THR A 55 12.27 8.95 -12.59
C THR A 55 11.23 9.86 -11.97
N CYS A 56 10.27 10.36 -12.77
CA CYS A 56 9.20 11.23 -12.34
C CYS A 56 7.86 10.70 -12.85
N PHE A 57 6.89 10.53 -11.95
CA PHE A 57 5.57 10.01 -12.28
C PHE A 57 4.49 11.01 -11.93
N LYS A 58 3.55 11.20 -12.85
CA LYS A 58 2.31 11.94 -12.56
C LYS A 58 1.41 11.07 -11.68
N LYS A 59 0.53 11.71 -10.90
CA LYS A 59 -0.41 11.05 -10.00
C LYS A 59 -1.24 9.96 -10.70
N ASN A 60 -1.70 10.20 -11.93
CA ASN A 60 -2.46 9.21 -12.70
C ASN A 60 -1.60 8.01 -13.14
N GLN A 61 -0.31 8.20 -13.44
CA GLN A 61 0.58 7.08 -13.75
C GLN A 61 0.76 6.14 -12.55
N ILE A 62 0.76 6.70 -11.33
CA ILE A 62 0.82 5.90 -10.09
C ILE A 62 -0.55 5.25 -9.84
N ASN A 63 -1.62 6.05 -9.80
CA ASN A 63 -2.95 5.59 -9.42
C ASN A 63 -3.53 4.56 -10.38
N ASP A 64 -3.35 4.77 -11.69
CA ASP A 64 -3.95 3.96 -12.75
C ASP A 64 -2.99 2.89 -13.30
N ALA A 65 -1.87 2.64 -12.62
CA ALA A 65 -1.03 1.48 -12.92
C ALA A 65 -1.58 0.22 -12.24
N LEU A 66 -1.51 -0.90 -12.95
CA LEU A 66 -1.87 -2.22 -12.46
C LEU A 66 -0.60 -2.97 -12.06
N PHE A 67 -0.61 -3.57 -10.87
CA PHE A 67 0.52 -4.31 -10.32
C PHE A 67 0.11 -5.72 -9.93
N SER A 68 0.97 -6.70 -10.16
CA SER A 68 0.80 -8.05 -9.63
C SER A 68 1.41 -8.14 -8.23
N CYS A 69 0.66 -8.66 -7.27
CA CYS A 69 1.12 -8.86 -5.90
C CYS A 69 1.81 -10.22 -5.72
N GLY A 70 3.03 -10.17 -5.17
CA GLY A 70 3.85 -11.32 -4.82
C GLY A 70 3.87 -11.62 -3.32
N PRO A 71 4.77 -12.52 -2.88
CA PRO A 71 4.97 -12.83 -1.46
C PRO A 71 5.37 -11.58 -0.66
N ASN A 72 4.99 -11.55 0.62
CA ASN A 72 5.34 -10.48 1.57
C ASN A 72 4.99 -9.07 1.10
N GLY A 73 3.91 -8.91 0.34
CA GLY A 73 3.46 -7.60 -0.14
C GLY A 73 4.34 -7.00 -1.25
N THR A 74 5.26 -7.77 -1.84
CA THR A 74 6.00 -7.32 -3.03
C THR A 74 5.05 -7.06 -4.20
N ILE A 75 5.39 -6.11 -5.07
CA ILE A 75 4.60 -5.80 -6.25
C ILE A 75 5.48 -5.82 -7.51
N LYS A 76 4.88 -6.15 -8.64
CA LYS A 76 5.50 -6.06 -9.96
C LYS A 76 4.60 -5.27 -10.91
N PHE A 77 5.17 -4.29 -11.61
CA PHE A 77 4.40 -3.51 -12.57
C PHE A 77 3.94 -4.40 -13.73
N LYS A 78 2.65 -4.34 -14.04
CA LYS A 78 2.03 -5.13 -15.10
C LYS A 78 1.77 -4.27 -16.33
N LYS A 79 1.08 -3.15 -16.16
CA LYS A 79 0.78 -2.18 -17.22
C LYS A 79 0.18 -0.89 -16.67
N TYR A 80 0.23 0.18 -17.47
CA TYR A 80 -0.62 1.36 -17.26
C TYR A 80 -2.02 1.09 -17.81
N CYS A 81 -3.05 1.55 -17.09
CA CYS A 81 -4.42 1.52 -17.57
C CYS A 81 -4.77 2.84 -18.26
N LYS A 82 -5.07 2.77 -19.57
CA LYS A 82 -5.35 3.96 -20.39
C LYS A 82 -6.58 4.73 -19.93
N ASN A 83 -7.63 4.00 -19.52
CA ASN A 83 -8.93 4.56 -19.14
C ASN A 83 -9.14 4.56 -17.61
N GLY A 84 -8.09 4.34 -16.82
CA GLY A 84 -8.17 4.19 -15.37
C GLY A 84 -8.14 2.74 -14.89
N CYS A 85 -7.80 2.58 -13.62
CA CYS A 85 -7.74 1.28 -12.95
C CYS A 85 -8.91 1.12 -11.96
N GLN A 86 -9.67 0.05 -12.11
CA GLN A 86 -10.85 -0.25 -11.30
C GLN A 86 -10.52 -1.33 -10.26
N VAL A 87 -10.90 -1.04 -9.01
CA VAL A 87 -10.79 -2.00 -7.92
C VAL A 87 -11.86 -3.07 -8.08
N GLY A 88 -11.42 -4.32 -8.06
CA GLY A 88 -12.26 -5.50 -8.12
C GLY A 88 -13.02 -5.71 -6.81
N ALA A 89 -13.98 -6.64 -6.84
CA ALA A 89 -14.60 -7.11 -5.61
C ALA A 89 -13.57 -7.80 -4.69
N MET A 90 -13.89 -7.92 -3.41
CA MET A 90 -13.02 -8.59 -2.43
C MET A 90 -12.56 -9.98 -2.92
N GLY A 91 -11.25 -10.22 -2.90
CA GLY A 91 -10.65 -11.47 -3.35
C GLY A 91 -10.61 -11.66 -4.87
N LYS A 92 -10.87 -10.60 -5.65
CA LYS A 92 -10.73 -10.57 -7.11
C LYS A 92 -9.58 -9.67 -7.53
N HIS A 93 -9.12 -9.87 -8.76
CA HIS A 93 -8.14 -8.99 -9.38
C HIS A 93 -8.75 -7.62 -9.65
N ASP A 94 -7.99 -6.58 -9.38
CA ASP A 94 -8.20 -5.28 -9.98
C ASP A 94 -7.89 -5.35 -11.48
N TYR A 95 -8.43 -4.41 -12.24
CA TYR A 95 -8.33 -4.45 -13.69
C TYR A 95 -8.34 -3.06 -14.31
N CYS A 96 -7.76 -2.96 -15.50
CA CYS A 96 -7.91 -1.76 -16.32
C CYS A 96 -9.29 -1.75 -16.97
N TRP A 97 -9.97 -0.62 -16.95
CA TRP A 97 -11.13 -0.42 -17.82
C TRP A 97 -10.70 -0.54 -19.28
N THR A 98 -11.54 -1.22 -20.06
CA THR A 98 -11.44 -1.35 -21.51
C THR A 98 -11.86 -0.07 -22.21
#